data_AF-A0A9D6I1X5-F1
#
_entry.id   AF-A0A9D6I1X5-F1
#
_cell.length_a   1.000
_cell.length_b   1.000
_cell.length_c   1.000
_cell.angle_alpha   90.00
_cell.angle_beta   90.00
_cell.angle_gamma   90.00
#
_symmetry.space_group_name_H-M   'P 1'
#
loop_
_entity.id
_entity.type
_entity.pdbx_description
1 polymer ?
#
loop_
_entity_poly.entity_id
_entity_poly.type
_entity_poly.pdbx_seq_one_letter_code
_entity_poly.pdbx_strand_id
1 'polypeptide(L)'
;MVLSFLVFKEHPSFLVYNAYTMNKRIYLDYAAATPLDPRVKTVMDEYLKGAAANPSGLYQEGREAKKELEDARKTIAGFIGAKSSEIVFTASTTESNNLAILGAAKANKEFGT
;
A
#
# COMPACT_ATOMS: atom_id res chain seq x y z
N MET A 1 24.40 45.43 -36.59
CA MET A 1 25.70 44.73 -36.47
C MET A 1 25.40 43.27 -36.18
N VAL A 2 24.99 42.54 -37.23
CA VAL A 2 25.73 41.41 -37.84
C VAL A 2 25.98 40.29 -36.80
N LEU A 3 25.03 39.36 -36.67
CA LEU A 3 24.98 38.04 -37.34
C LEU A 3 25.90 37.00 -36.69
N SER A 4 25.30 36.00 -36.03
CA SER A 4 25.70 34.61 -36.24
C SER A 4 24.54 33.67 -35.93
N PHE A 5 23.81 33.34 -37.00
CA PHE A 5 22.96 32.17 -37.08
C PHE A 5 23.84 30.91 -37.02
N LEU A 6 23.59 30.01 -36.07
CA LEU A 6 23.88 28.60 -36.29
C LEU A 6 22.55 27.86 -36.33
N VAL A 7 22.03 27.72 -37.56
CA VAL A 7 20.89 26.90 -37.92
C VAL A 7 21.29 25.44 -37.69
N PHE A 8 20.89 24.84 -36.57
CA PHE A 8 20.68 23.39 -36.53
C PHE A 8 19.32 23.10 -37.15
N LYS A 9 19.39 22.91 -38.47
CA LYS A 9 18.32 22.49 -39.36
C LYS A 9 17.72 21.18 -38.85
N GLU A 10 16.44 21.23 -38.51
CA GLU A 10 15.44 20.16 -38.53
C GLU A 10 15.96 18.71 -38.57
N HIS A 11 16.21 18.13 -37.39
CA HIS A 11 16.08 16.68 -37.23
C HIS A 11 14.67 16.38 -36.67
N PRO A 12 13.84 15.57 -37.37
CA PRO A 12 12.50 15.21 -36.90
C PRO A 12 12.51 14.53 -35.52
N SER A 13 13.65 13.97 -35.12
CA SER A 13 13.89 13.34 -33.81
C SER A 13 13.73 14.30 -32.63
N PHE A 14 14.02 15.60 -32.77
CA PHE A 14 13.99 16.54 -31.63
C PHE A 14 12.56 16.97 -31.27
N LEU A 15 11.71 17.15 -32.28
CA LEU A 15 10.26 17.38 -32.09
C LEU A 15 9.56 16.12 -31.58
N VAL A 16 9.96 14.94 -32.10
CA VAL A 16 9.45 13.64 -31.62
C VAL A 16 9.86 13.39 -30.16
N TYR A 17 11.10 13.73 -29.76
CA TYR A 17 11.56 13.56 -28.38
C TYR A 17 10.74 14.43 -27.41
N ASN A 18 10.53 15.71 -27.76
CA ASN A 18 9.71 16.61 -26.95
C ASN A 18 8.25 16.13 -26.86
N ALA A 19 7.64 15.70 -27.97
CA ALA A 19 6.27 15.18 -27.97
C ALA A 19 6.12 13.86 -27.17
N TYR A 20 7.12 12.97 -27.19
CA TYR A 20 7.12 11.73 -26.40
C TYR A 20 7.32 11.97 -24.90
N THR A 21 8.05 13.03 -24.50
CA THR A 21 8.23 13.40 -23.10
C THR A 21 7.11 14.29 -22.54
N MET A 22 6.31 14.93 -23.39
CA MET A 22 5.27 15.89 -23.01
C MET A 22 3.95 15.28 -22.46
N ASN A 23 3.86 13.96 -22.28
CA ASN A 23 2.63 13.35 -21.74
C ASN A 23 2.85 12.21 -20.74
N LYS A 24 4.01 12.16 -20.06
CA LYS A 24 4.19 11.25 -18.93
C LYS A 24 3.68 11.93 -17.66
N ARG A 25 2.49 11.51 -17.19
CA ARG A 25 1.91 12.00 -15.93
C ARG A 25 2.93 11.80 -14.80
N ILE A 26 3.36 12.90 -14.19
CA ILE A 26 4.21 12.87 -12.99
C ILE A 26 3.27 12.87 -11.77
N TYR A 27 3.31 11.79 -10.99
CA TYR A 27 2.50 11.66 -9.77
C TYR A 27 3.33 12.11 -8.56
N LEU A 28 2.93 13.22 -7.94
CA LEU A 28 3.62 13.82 -6.79
C LEU A 28 2.75 13.85 -5.53
N ASP A 29 1.65 13.09 -5.50
CA ASP A 29 0.67 13.10 -4.41
C ASP A 29 0.69 11.79 -3.59
N TYR A 30 1.89 11.39 -3.13
CA TYR A 30 2.06 10.19 -2.30
C TYR A 30 1.41 10.31 -0.91
N ALA A 31 0.99 11.52 -0.52
CA ALA A 31 0.24 11.75 0.71
C ALA A 31 -1.22 11.25 0.61
N ALA A 32 -1.83 11.29 -0.58
CA ALA A 32 -3.17 10.76 -0.79
C ALA A 32 -3.18 9.23 -0.88
N ALA A 33 -2.32 8.65 -1.71
CA ALA A 33 -2.14 7.20 -1.84
C ALA A 33 -0.79 6.88 -2.49
N THR A 34 -0.30 5.66 -2.28
CA THR A 34 0.93 5.18 -2.91
C THR A 34 0.61 4.08 -3.94
N PRO A 35 1.29 4.05 -5.11
CA PRO A 35 1.14 2.93 -6.04
C PRO A 35 1.52 1.61 -5.38
N LEU A 36 0.78 0.55 -5.67
CA LEU A 36 1.07 -0.79 -5.16
C LEU A 36 2.46 -1.26 -5.63
N ASP A 37 3.33 -1.63 -4.70
CA ASP A 37 4.63 -2.21 -5.04
C ASP A 37 4.42 -3.52 -5.83
N PRO A 38 5.10 -3.72 -6.98
CA PRO A 38 4.95 -4.93 -7.78
C PRO A 38 5.14 -6.23 -7.00
N ARG A 39 6.02 -6.24 -5.99
CA ARG A 39 6.26 -7.42 -5.13
C ARG A 39 5.04 -7.74 -4.30
N VAL A 40 4.35 -6.72 -3.78
CA VAL A 40 3.10 -6.89 -3.04
C VAL A 40 2.00 -7.38 -3.98
N LYS A 41 1.91 -6.82 -5.19
CA LYS A 41 0.96 -7.29 -6.20
C LYS A 41 1.14 -8.78 -6.51
N THR A 42 2.37 -9.25 -6.70
CA THR A 42 2.66 -10.66 -6.98
C THR A 42 2.12 -11.57 -5.88
N VAL A 43 2.41 -11.27 -4.62
CA VAL A 43 1.93 -12.04 -3.47
C VAL A 43 0.40 -12.01 -3.38
N MET A 44 -0.21 -10.82 -3.52
CA MET A 44 -1.66 -10.68 -3.42
C MET A 44 -2.41 -11.39 -4.56
N ASP A 45 -1.85 -11.41 -5.77
CA ASP A 45 -2.46 -12.10 -6.92
C ASP A 45 -2.63 -13.61 -6.66
N GLU A 46 -1.76 -14.24 -5.84
CA GLU A 46 -1.88 -15.67 -5.48
C GLU A 46 -3.17 -15.93 -4.68
N TYR A 47 -3.43 -15.09 -3.67
CA TYR A 47 -4.65 -15.17 -2.87
C TYR A 47 -5.91 -14.83 -3.66
N LEU A 48 -5.83 -13.83 -4.54
CA LEU A 48 -6.97 -13.40 -5.37
C LEU A 48 -7.38 -14.44 -6.42
N LYS A 49 -6.45 -15.31 -6.86
CA LYS A 49 -6.71 -16.32 -7.90
C LYS A 49 -7.17 -17.67 -7.37
N GLY A 50 -7.27 -17.86 -6.06
CA GLY A 50 -7.84 -19.07 -5.47
C GLY A 50 -7.08 -19.67 -4.29
N ALA A 51 -5.97 -19.09 -3.86
CA ALA A 51 -5.27 -19.55 -2.64
C ALA A 51 -5.92 -19.05 -1.33
N ALA A 52 -7.01 -18.26 -1.40
CA ALA A 52 -7.71 -17.79 -0.21
C ALA A 52 -8.53 -18.91 0.46
N ALA A 53 -8.10 -19.33 1.66
CA ALA A 53 -8.85 -20.22 2.54
C ALA A 53 -9.32 -19.48 3.80
N ASN A 54 -10.34 -20.01 4.48
CA ASN A 54 -10.84 -19.43 5.73
C ASN A 54 -9.86 -19.77 6.89
N PRO A 55 -9.20 -18.79 7.53
CA PRO A 55 -8.24 -19.04 8.62
C PRO A 55 -8.89 -19.56 9.92
N SER A 56 -10.21 -19.52 10.03
CA SER A 56 -10.96 -20.19 11.12
C SER A 56 -11.25 -21.67 10.84
N GLY A 57 -10.99 -22.13 9.61
CA GLY A 57 -11.17 -23.51 9.21
C GLY A 57 -10.16 -24.45 9.89
N LEU A 58 -10.64 -25.63 10.31
CA LEU A 58 -9.79 -26.67 10.91
C LEU A 58 -9.13 -27.57 9.87
N TYR A 59 -9.51 -27.49 8.60
CA TYR A 59 -8.90 -28.21 7.48
C TYR A 59 -7.49 -27.67 7.17
N GLN A 60 -6.74 -28.39 6.34
CA GLN A 60 -5.32 -28.09 6.11
C GLN A 60 -5.10 -26.66 5.60
N GLU A 61 -5.81 -26.28 4.55
CA GLU A 61 -5.71 -24.99 3.88
C GLU A 61 -6.12 -23.85 4.83
N GLY A 62 -7.09 -24.09 5.72
CA GLY A 62 -7.48 -23.13 6.77
C GLY A 62 -6.38 -22.90 7.81
N ARG A 63 -5.68 -23.97 8.23
CA ARG A 63 -4.51 -23.85 9.13
C ARG A 63 -3.34 -23.15 8.46
N GLU A 64 -3.11 -23.39 7.18
CA GLU A 64 -2.10 -22.71 6.37
C GLU A 64 -2.40 -21.21 6.26
N ALA A 65 -3.63 -20.83 5.89
CA ALA A 65 -4.05 -19.43 5.87
C ALA A 65 -3.91 -18.73 7.24
N LYS A 66 -4.25 -19.43 8.33
CA LYS A 66 -4.05 -18.92 9.69
C LYS A 66 -2.57 -18.67 10.00
N LYS A 67 -1.69 -19.59 9.60
CA LYS A 67 -0.25 -19.45 9.80
C LYS A 67 0.29 -18.21 9.07
N GLU A 68 -0.10 -18.01 7.82
CA GLU A 68 0.33 -16.86 7.02
C GLU A 68 -0.14 -15.53 7.62
N LEU A 69 -1.39 -15.47 8.12
CA LEU A 69 -1.90 -14.30 8.82
C LEU A 69 -1.10 -13.99 10.09
N GLU A 70 -0.73 -15.02 10.86
CA GLU A 70 0.07 -14.86 12.07
C GLU A 70 1.54 -14.48 11.77
N ASP A 71 2.10 -14.96 10.67
CA ASP A 71 3.44 -14.57 10.23
C ASP A 71 3.47 -13.11 9.72
N ALA A 72 2.41 -12.66 9.03
CA ALA A 72 2.22 -11.24 8.71
C ALA A 72 2.10 -10.39 9.98
N ARG A 73 1.34 -10.88 10.98
CA ARG A 73 1.20 -10.21 12.30
C ARG A 73 2.54 -10.04 13.00
N LYS A 74 3.37 -11.09 13.05
CA LYS A 74 4.73 -11.05 13.62
C LYS A 74 5.64 -10.07 12.88
N THR A 75 5.57 -10.05 11.55
CA THR A 75 6.36 -9.16 10.72
C THR A 75 6.06 -7.69 11.04
N ILE A 76 4.78 -7.32 11.09
CA ILE A 76 4.35 -5.95 11.43
C ILE A 76 4.74 -5.61 12.87
N ALA A 77 4.48 -6.50 13.82
CA ALA A 77 4.83 -6.31 15.22
C ALA A 77 6.33 -6.04 15.41
N GLY A 78 7.19 -6.83 14.75
CA GLY A 78 8.63 -6.63 14.76
C GLY A 78 9.06 -5.31 14.12
N PHE A 79 8.40 -4.87 13.04
CA PHE A 79 8.68 -3.60 12.38
C PHE A 79 8.40 -2.38 13.27
N ILE A 80 7.33 -2.42 14.07
CA ILE A 80 6.94 -1.30 14.95
C ILE A 80 7.34 -1.46 16.42
N GLY A 81 8.01 -2.57 16.79
CA GLY A 81 8.43 -2.84 18.16
C GLY A 81 7.31 -3.24 19.13
N ALA A 82 6.23 -3.82 18.62
CA ALA A 82 5.08 -4.29 19.42
C ALA A 82 5.10 -5.81 19.61
N LYS A 83 4.24 -6.33 20.50
CA LYS A 83 3.94 -7.77 20.57
C LYS A 83 2.94 -8.12 19.49
N SER A 84 3.03 -9.33 18.93
CA SER A 84 2.05 -9.80 17.93
C SER A 84 0.62 -9.74 18.46
N SER A 85 0.40 -10.03 19.75
CA SER A 85 -0.93 -9.94 20.39
C SER A 85 -1.52 -8.53 20.45
N GLU A 86 -0.72 -7.49 20.22
CA GLU A 86 -1.16 -6.09 20.22
C GLU A 86 -1.55 -5.61 18.81
N ILE A 87 -1.31 -6.41 17.77
CA ILE A 87 -1.67 -6.08 16.39
C ILE A 87 -3.08 -6.55 16.08
N VAL A 88 -3.95 -5.61 15.69
CA VAL A 88 -5.28 -5.88 15.15
C VAL A 88 -5.33 -5.43 13.70
N PHE A 89 -5.74 -6.33 12.80
CA PHE A 89 -5.96 -5.99 11.39
C PHE A 89 -7.35 -5.38 11.22
N THR A 90 -7.43 -4.21 10.59
CA THR A 90 -8.67 -3.53 10.20
C THR A 90 -8.62 -3.21 8.71
N ALA A 91 -9.75 -2.90 8.09
CA ALA A 91 -9.81 -2.65 6.64
C ALA A 91 -9.17 -1.31 6.23
N SER A 92 -9.10 -0.33 7.14
CA SER A 92 -8.52 0.99 6.86
C SER A 92 -8.08 1.72 8.13
N THR A 93 -7.30 2.80 7.96
CA THR A 93 -6.93 3.72 9.04
C THR A 93 -8.14 4.39 9.69
N THR A 94 -9.18 4.72 8.90
CA THR A 94 -10.43 5.29 9.43
C THR A 94 -11.10 4.34 10.40
N GLU A 95 -11.12 3.04 10.09
CA GLU A 95 -11.63 2.02 11.01
C GLU A 95 -10.74 1.89 12.25
N SER A 96 -9.40 1.84 12.09
CA SER A 96 -8.47 1.74 13.21
C SER A 96 -8.64 2.88 14.21
N ASN A 97 -8.76 4.13 13.72
CA ASN A 97 -8.91 5.30 14.57
C ASN A 97 -10.23 5.27 15.34
N ASN A 98 -11.33 4.88 14.67
CA ASN A 98 -12.61 4.71 15.34
C ASN A 98 -12.57 3.60 16.40
N LEU A 99 -11.93 2.47 16.09
CA LEU A 99 -11.76 1.37 17.03
C LEU A 99 -10.99 1.82 18.27
N ALA A 100 -9.89 2.57 18.10
CA ALA A 100 -9.08 3.05 19.21
C ALA A 100 -9.86 4.04 20.10
N ILE A 101 -10.49 5.07 19.51
CA ILE A 101 -11.18 6.13 20.27
C ILE A 101 -12.44 5.59 20.94
N LEU A 102 -13.33 4.96 20.16
CA LEU A 102 -14.60 4.45 20.69
C LEU A 102 -14.37 3.24 21.61
N GLY A 103 -13.37 2.41 21.31
CA GLY A 103 -12.97 1.31 22.18
C GLY A 103 -12.46 1.80 23.52
N ALA A 104 -11.57 2.80 23.55
CA ALA A 104 -11.09 3.41 24.78
C ALA A 104 -12.21 4.06 25.59
N ALA A 105 -13.11 4.80 24.93
CA ALA A 105 -14.27 5.42 25.59
C ALA A 105 -15.20 4.38 26.23
N LYS A 106 -15.51 3.29 25.51
CA LYS A 106 -16.34 2.19 26.02
C LYS A 106 -15.68 1.45 27.18
N ALA A 107 -14.38 1.21 27.11
CA ALA A 107 -13.62 0.55 28.17
C ALA A 107 -13.52 1.39 29.46
N ASN A 108 -13.56 2.72 29.33
CA ASN A 108 -13.47 3.68 30.44
C ASN A 108 -14.81 4.36 30.76
N LYS A 109 -15.93 3.68 30.50
CA LYS A 109 -17.28 4.25 30.67
C LYS A 109 -17.53 4.81 32.08
N GLU A 110 -16.91 4.23 33.11
CA GLU A 110 -17.02 4.66 34.50
C GLU A 110 -16.29 5.99 34.80
N PHE A 111 -15.37 6.42 33.93
CA PHE A 111 -14.59 7.66 34.10
C PHE A 111 -15.15 8.84 33.29
N GLY A 112 -16.09 8.58 32.39
CA GLY A 112 -16.83 9.60 31.65
C GLY A 112 -18.20 9.81 32.27
N THR A 113 -18.57 11.06 32.54
CA THR A 113 -19.96 11.45 32.87
C THR A 113 -20.95 11.03 31.80
#